data_AF-A0A6A4HQX9-F1
#
_entry.id   AF-A0A6A4HQX9-F1
#
_cell.length_a   1.000
_cell.length_b   1.000
_cell.length_c   1.000
_cell.angle_alpha   90.00
_cell.angle_beta   90.00
_cell.angle_gamma   90.00
#
_symmetry.space_group_name_H-M   'P 1'
#
loop_
_entity.id
_entity.type
_entity.pdbx_description
1 polymer ?
#
loop_
_entity_poly.entity_id
_entity_poly.type
_entity_poly.pdbx_seq_one_letter_code
_entity_poly.pdbx_strand_id
1 'polypeptide(L)'
;MSLRQVLCLLFFGLVSAQNLSDSQTANVTANLALGATHPWELGTRAQVLLEHDVPLFSVFSLTLPPSSIPSNTTAAISPVLSIAKSVVQNRTASNGNITGPQPLVADDSAGDPASIGPAVLLANWTNLGDGVDYAGAALDQLNFLYEKVPKTSDGAISHRTAEVQLWSDFVYMAPPFLAYYGLLTNNQTLLMDAYTQIKLYRNYLRDTAAGNLWAHIVLGNNSNGVPNDPGHWSTGNGWAAAGMLRVLASIQTSTFSSSMKSEQSDLQDWVSEIHAAIYPHLDPTSNLFFNYADEMNTFLDAASTALIASTVYRLSLLRGVHTHLPDAEKSRQALFNTTSSSSSSSSSNFTGFTHFSSDGWLTPVVNPDDFGNNGSDSPESEAFVLDLQATWTEWVNGGSQGANGAEKLGLGTNSGVMIFFMTAFSMSWILL
;
A
#
# COMPACT_ATOMS: atom_id res chain seq x y z
N MET A 1 16.01 -28.06 -23.55
CA MET A 1 15.40 -26.84 -22.98
C MET A 1 15.83 -25.66 -23.81
N SER A 2 14.92 -24.72 -24.09
CA SER A 2 15.29 -23.50 -24.81
C SER A 2 16.09 -22.55 -23.91
N LEU A 3 16.91 -21.68 -24.49
CA LEU A 3 17.70 -20.68 -23.75
C LEU A 3 16.80 -19.79 -22.86
N ARG A 4 15.57 -19.50 -23.31
CA ARG A 4 14.54 -18.81 -22.51
C ARG A 4 14.11 -19.58 -21.26
N GLN A 5 13.94 -20.90 -21.36
CA GLN A 5 13.55 -21.72 -20.20
C GLN A 5 14.67 -21.82 -19.18
N VAL A 6 15.94 -21.86 -19.63
CA VAL A 6 17.11 -21.88 -18.75
C VAL A 6 17.30 -20.52 -18.07
N LEU A 7 17.12 -19.40 -18.79
CA LEU A 7 17.15 -18.06 -18.18
C LEU A 7 16.02 -17.87 -17.17
N CYS A 8 14.78 -18.26 -17.49
CA CYS A 8 13.67 -18.21 -16.53
C CYS A 8 13.99 -19.02 -15.26
N LEU A 9 14.47 -20.26 -15.39
CA LEU A 9 14.78 -21.11 -14.23
C LEU A 9 15.96 -20.59 -13.38
N LEU A 10 16.98 -20.01 -14.00
CA LEU A 10 18.08 -19.35 -13.29
C LEU A 10 17.63 -18.06 -12.60
N PHE A 11 16.74 -17.29 -13.24
CA PHE A 11 16.12 -16.11 -12.66
C PHE A 11 15.26 -16.50 -11.45
N PHE A 12 14.37 -17.49 -11.58
CA PHE A 12 13.58 -18.03 -10.47
C PHE A 12 14.44 -18.56 -9.31
N GLY A 13 15.55 -19.26 -9.61
CA GLY A 13 16.44 -19.82 -8.58
C GLY A 13 17.21 -18.78 -7.76
N LEU A 14 17.65 -17.68 -8.39
CA LEU A 14 18.28 -16.55 -7.69
C LEU A 14 17.25 -15.69 -6.95
N VAL A 15 16.06 -15.54 -7.53
CA VAL A 15 14.94 -14.77 -6.97
C VAL A 15 14.40 -15.41 -5.69
N SER A 16 14.27 -16.73 -5.60
CA SER A 16 13.81 -17.41 -4.38
C SER A 16 14.79 -17.34 -3.20
N ALA A 17 16.07 -17.05 -3.42
CA ALA A 17 17.08 -16.97 -2.36
C ALA A 17 17.06 -15.63 -1.59
N GLN A 18 16.32 -14.64 -2.07
CA GLN A 18 16.28 -13.27 -1.53
C GLN A 18 14.86 -12.82 -1.13
N ASN A 19 13.99 -13.80 -0.84
CA ASN A 19 12.63 -13.57 -0.34
C ASN A 19 12.46 -14.20 1.03
N LEU A 20 11.49 -13.68 1.78
CA LEU A 20 11.06 -14.33 3.01
C LEU A 20 10.49 -15.71 2.69
N SER A 21 10.88 -16.70 3.47
CA SER A 21 10.25 -18.03 3.46
C SER A 21 8.81 -17.97 3.98
N ASP A 22 8.01 -18.99 3.71
CA ASP A 22 6.63 -19.10 4.23
C ASP A 22 6.58 -18.95 5.77
N SER A 23 7.57 -19.50 6.49
CA SER A 23 7.66 -19.41 7.94
C SER A 23 8.09 -18.03 8.45
N GLN A 24 8.94 -17.31 7.72
CA GLN A 24 9.27 -15.91 8.01
C GLN A 24 8.07 -14.99 7.73
N THR A 25 7.37 -15.24 6.63
CA THR A 25 6.11 -14.56 6.29
C THR A 25 5.06 -14.79 7.37
N ALA A 26 4.89 -16.03 7.83
CA ALA A 26 3.97 -16.34 8.93
C ALA A 26 4.35 -15.63 10.24
N ASN A 27 5.63 -15.39 10.48
CA ASN A 27 6.11 -14.63 11.64
C ASN A 27 5.79 -13.13 11.50
N VAL A 28 6.04 -12.51 10.33
CA VAL A 28 5.61 -11.14 9.99
C VAL A 28 4.09 -10.98 10.19
N THR A 29 3.29 -11.92 9.66
CA THR A 29 1.83 -11.93 9.84
C THR A 29 1.43 -12.05 11.31
N ALA A 30 2.17 -12.84 12.11
CA ALA A 30 1.93 -12.97 13.54
C ALA A 30 2.30 -11.69 14.31
N ASN A 31 3.43 -11.05 13.99
CA ASN A 31 3.86 -9.78 14.58
C ASN A 31 2.85 -8.68 14.28
N LEU A 32 2.41 -8.54 13.02
CA LEU A 32 1.31 -7.68 12.62
C LEU A 32 0.05 -7.93 13.47
N ALA A 33 -0.30 -9.21 13.68
CA ALA A 33 -1.47 -9.58 14.45
C ALA A 33 -1.36 -9.26 15.95
N LEU A 34 -0.15 -9.30 16.50
CA LEU A 34 0.14 -9.01 17.90
C LEU A 34 0.21 -7.51 18.18
N GLY A 35 0.80 -6.73 17.27
CA GLY A 35 1.01 -5.29 17.46
C GLY A 35 -0.19 -4.43 17.09
N ALA A 36 -0.99 -4.83 16.09
CA ALA A 36 -2.08 -3.99 15.58
C ALA A 36 -3.20 -3.81 16.62
N THR A 37 -3.27 -2.62 17.20
CA THR A 37 -4.25 -2.23 18.24
C THR A 37 -4.94 -0.91 17.94
N HIS A 38 -4.30 -0.03 17.16
CA HIS A 38 -4.88 1.23 16.74
C HIS A 38 -5.81 1.07 15.51
N PRO A 39 -6.76 2.01 15.29
CA PRO A 39 -7.72 1.87 14.21
C PRO A 39 -7.10 1.76 12.80
N TRP A 40 -6.07 2.57 12.50
CA TRP A 40 -5.39 2.50 11.19
C TRP A 40 -4.60 1.20 11.02
N GLU A 41 -3.99 0.68 12.08
CA GLU A 41 -3.27 -0.60 12.06
C GLU A 41 -4.23 -1.76 11.79
N LEU A 42 -5.41 -1.75 12.42
CA LEU A 42 -6.46 -2.75 12.18
C LEU A 42 -6.99 -2.69 10.74
N GLY A 43 -7.21 -1.49 10.20
CA GLY A 43 -7.66 -1.30 8.83
C GLY A 43 -6.61 -1.71 7.80
N THR A 44 -5.35 -1.30 8.01
CA THR A 44 -4.22 -1.67 7.15
C THR A 44 -3.98 -3.18 7.19
N ARG A 45 -3.98 -3.78 8.38
CA ARG A 45 -3.93 -5.24 8.57
C ARG A 45 -5.03 -5.94 7.78
N ALA A 46 -6.27 -5.48 7.91
CA ALA A 46 -7.38 -6.10 7.20
C ALA A 46 -7.17 -6.05 5.67
N GLN A 47 -6.75 -4.90 5.14
CA GLN A 47 -6.55 -4.72 3.70
C GLN A 47 -5.38 -5.55 3.16
N VAL A 48 -4.24 -5.60 3.86
CA VAL A 48 -3.10 -6.40 3.39
C VAL A 48 -3.37 -7.90 3.43
N LEU A 49 -4.12 -8.40 4.43
CA LEU A 49 -4.50 -9.82 4.48
C LEU A 49 -5.42 -10.21 3.31
N LEU A 50 -6.24 -9.28 2.82
CA LEU A 50 -7.01 -9.51 1.59
C LEU A 50 -6.11 -9.61 0.36
N GLU A 51 -4.99 -8.90 0.30
CA GLU A 51 -4.03 -8.99 -0.80
C GLU A 51 -3.12 -10.20 -0.73
N HIS A 52 -2.62 -10.50 0.46
CA HIS A 52 -1.59 -11.52 0.66
C HIS A 52 -2.20 -12.91 0.84
N ASP A 53 -3.18 -13.07 1.74
CA ASP A 53 -3.70 -14.38 2.13
C ASP A 53 -4.91 -14.81 1.32
N VAL A 54 -5.75 -13.86 0.89
CA VAL A 54 -7.00 -14.17 0.19
C VAL A 54 -7.31 -13.21 -0.99
N PRO A 55 -6.44 -13.17 -2.03
CA PRO A 55 -6.50 -12.19 -3.13
C PRO A 55 -7.87 -12.05 -3.83
N LEU A 56 -8.64 -13.14 -3.87
CA LEU A 56 -10.03 -13.22 -4.34
C LEU A 56 -10.95 -12.12 -3.78
N PHE A 57 -10.71 -11.67 -2.55
CA PHE A 57 -11.51 -10.65 -1.88
C PHE A 57 -10.85 -9.27 -1.88
N SER A 58 -9.61 -9.17 -2.37
CA SER A 58 -8.94 -7.88 -2.55
C SER A 58 -9.61 -7.07 -3.66
N VAL A 59 -9.63 -5.75 -3.48
CA VAL A 59 -10.02 -4.80 -4.54
C VAL A 59 -9.12 -4.92 -5.77
N PHE A 60 -7.89 -5.43 -5.60
CA PHE A 60 -6.96 -5.64 -6.69
C PHE A 60 -7.19 -6.93 -7.48
N SER A 61 -8.18 -7.76 -7.12
CA SER A 61 -8.65 -8.85 -8.00
C SER A 61 -9.27 -8.33 -9.30
N LEU A 62 -9.60 -7.03 -9.38
CA LEU A 62 -10.30 -6.36 -10.48
C LEU A 62 -11.64 -7.02 -10.82
N THR A 63 -12.24 -7.69 -9.84
CA THR A 63 -13.57 -8.29 -9.90
C THR A 63 -14.32 -7.99 -8.62
N LEU A 64 -15.66 -8.03 -8.66
CA LEU A 64 -16.43 -7.97 -7.42
C LEU A 64 -16.07 -9.19 -6.56
N PRO A 65 -15.84 -9.00 -5.25
CA PRO A 65 -15.60 -10.13 -4.35
C PRO A 65 -16.81 -11.08 -4.36
N PRO A 66 -16.62 -12.39 -4.15
CA PRO A 66 -17.73 -13.31 -3.94
C PRO A 66 -18.65 -12.84 -2.82
N SER A 67 -19.96 -12.97 -3.02
CA SER A 67 -20.97 -12.68 -1.99
C SER A 67 -21.16 -13.81 -0.98
N SER A 68 -20.42 -14.91 -1.13
CA SER A 68 -20.33 -16.01 -0.17
C SER A 68 -18.88 -16.45 -0.03
N ILE A 69 -18.53 -16.98 1.14
CA ILE A 69 -17.15 -17.39 1.43
C ILE A 69 -16.92 -18.83 0.91
N PRO A 70 -16.05 -19.04 -0.09
CA PRO A 70 -15.69 -20.38 -0.52
C PRO A 70 -15.01 -21.16 0.61
N SER A 71 -15.35 -22.44 0.77
CA SER A 71 -14.87 -23.28 1.87
C SER A 71 -13.33 -23.38 1.96
N ASN A 72 -12.63 -23.29 0.83
CA ASN A 72 -11.17 -23.31 0.77
C ASN A 72 -10.51 -21.97 1.18
N THR A 73 -11.30 -20.92 1.42
CA THR A 73 -10.80 -19.58 1.80
C THR A 73 -11.20 -19.18 3.22
N THR A 74 -12.04 -19.96 3.89
CA THR A 74 -12.57 -19.66 5.22
C THR A 74 -11.48 -19.34 6.25
N ALA A 75 -10.39 -20.12 6.26
CA ALA A 75 -9.29 -19.88 7.20
C ALA A 75 -8.54 -18.57 6.91
N ALA A 76 -8.28 -18.29 5.63
CA ALA A 76 -7.51 -17.12 5.19
C ALA A 76 -8.27 -15.80 5.40
N ILE A 77 -9.59 -15.76 5.17
CA ILE A 77 -10.41 -14.55 5.37
C ILE A 77 -10.83 -14.33 6.84
N SER A 78 -10.75 -15.36 7.68
CA SER A 78 -11.22 -15.32 9.07
C SER A 78 -10.65 -14.15 9.90
N PRO A 79 -9.35 -13.81 9.82
CA PRO A 79 -8.81 -12.67 10.56
C PRO A 79 -9.45 -11.33 10.17
N VAL A 80 -9.71 -11.11 8.88
CA VAL A 80 -10.35 -9.88 8.37
C VAL A 80 -11.77 -9.75 8.91
N LEU A 81 -12.54 -10.84 8.86
CA LEU A 81 -13.91 -10.87 9.39
C LEU A 81 -13.94 -10.74 10.91
N SER A 82 -12.93 -11.26 11.60
CA SER A 82 -12.78 -11.13 13.05
C SER A 82 -12.50 -9.69 13.49
N ILE A 83 -11.70 -8.95 12.72
CA ILE A 83 -11.49 -7.50 12.91
C ILE A 83 -12.82 -6.77 12.77
N ALA A 84 -13.51 -6.95 11.65
CA ALA A 84 -14.81 -6.32 11.39
C ALA A 84 -15.82 -6.60 12.51
N LYS A 85 -15.96 -7.87 12.91
CA LYS A 85 -16.85 -8.30 13.98
C LYS A 85 -16.53 -7.63 15.31
N SER A 86 -15.27 -7.71 15.73
CA SER A 86 -14.84 -7.19 17.03
C SER A 86 -15.03 -5.67 17.12
N VAL A 87 -14.73 -4.96 16.04
CA VAL A 87 -14.92 -3.52 15.95
C VAL A 87 -16.40 -3.16 16.03
N VAL A 88 -17.26 -3.77 15.20
CA VAL A 88 -18.68 -3.41 15.17
C VAL A 88 -19.40 -3.79 16.47
N GLN A 89 -19.04 -4.90 17.12
CA GLN A 89 -19.61 -5.28 18.42
C GLN A 89 -19.23 -4.30 19.54
N ASN A 90 -18.03 -3.73 19.50
CA ASN A 90 -17.54 -2.80 20.52
C ASN A 90 -17.78 -1.33 20.17
N ARG A 91 -18.19 -1.01 18.93
CA ARG A 91 -18.34 0.34 18.40
C ARG A 91 -19.14 1.27 19.29
N THR A 92 -20.33 0.85 19.75
CA THR A 92 -21.16 1.71 20.61
C THR A 92 -20.45 2.01 21.93
N ALA A 93 -19.82 1.01 22.54
CA ALA A 93 -19.10 1.19 23.80
C ALA A 93 -17.85 2.07 23.64
N SER A 94 -17.09 1.89 22.55
CA SER A 94 -15.90 2.71 22.26
C SER A 94 -16.26 4.19 22.08
N ASN A 95 -17.43 4.47 21.51
CA ASN A 95 -17.93 5.83 21.29
C ASN A 95 -18.79 6.39 22.44
N GLY A 96 -18.64 5.89 23.67
CA GLY A 96 -19.37 6.45 24.82
C GLY A 96 -20.88 6.19 24.81
N ASN A 97 -21.30 5.10 24.16
CA ASN A 97 -22.69 4.65 24.02
C ASN A 97 -23.62 5.57 23.22
N ILE A 98 -23.07 6.29 22.24
CA ILE A 98 -23.88 7.10 21.32
C ILE A 98 -24.51 6.24 20.20
N THR A 99 -25.52 6.79 19.52
CA THR A 99 -26.20 6.17 18.37
C THR A 99 -26.16 7.10 17.15
N GLY A 100 -26.34 6.54 15.96
CA GLY A 100 -26.27 7.28 14.70
C GLY A 100 -24.83 7.57 14.25
N PRO A 101 -24.60 8.66 13.49
CA PRO A 101 -23.30 8.98 12.88
C PRO A 101 -22.17 9.08 13.91
N GLN A 102 -21.27 8.10 13.89
CA GLN A 102 -20.10 7.95 14.76
C GLN A 102 -19.05 7.07 14.08
N PRO A 103 -17.76 7.18 14.42
CA PRO A 103 -16.73 6.34 13.82
C PRO A 103 -16.84 4.88 14.27
N LEU A 104 -16.20 3.97 13.55
CA LEU A 104 -16.12 2.54 13.86
C LEU A 104 -15.39 2.28 15.20
N VAL A 105 -14.40 3.12 15.49
CA VAL A 105 -13.65 3.16 16.75
C VAL A 105 -13.51 4.63 17.14
N ALA A 106 -13.66 4.95 18.44
CA ALA A 106 -13.40 6.31 18.91
C ALA A 106 -11.91 6.64 18.76
N ASP A 107 -11.63 7.73 18.06
CA ASP A 107 -10.29 8.21 17.79
C ASP A 107 -10.34 9.72 17.53
N ASP A 108 -9.22 10.42 17.77
CA ASP A 108 -9.12 11.84 17.45
C ASP A 108 -8.93 12.07 15.93
N SER A 109 -8.47 11.05 15.21
CA SER A 109 -8.47 10.94 13.75
C SER A 109 -9.86 10.54 13.24
N ALA A 110 -10.35 11.30 12.27
CA ALA A 110 -11.52 10.97 11.49
C ALA A 110 -11.23 9.90 10.43
N GLY A 111 -9.99 9.85 9.94
CA GLY A 111 -9.57 8.95 8.87
C GLY A 111 -9.37 7.53 9.38
N ASP A 112 -8.65 7.36 10.49
CA ASP A 112 -8.11 6.07 10.91
C ASP A 112 -9.21 5.02 11.14
N PRO A 113 -10.33 5.33 11.82
CA PRO A 113 -11.45 4.39 11.94
C PRO A 113 -12.07 4.01 10.59
N ALA A 114 -12.06 4.90 9.59
CA ALA A 114 -12.60 4.62 8.26
C ALA A 114 -11.79 3.56 7.50
N SER A 115 -10.49 3.41 7.80
CA SER A 115 -9.62 2.40 7.18
C SER A 115 -10.08 0.95 7.44
N ILE A 116 -10.86 0.72 8.51
CA ILE A 116 -11.48 -0.58 8.85
C ILE A 116 -12.74 -0.83 8.01
N GLY A 117 -13.31 0.23 7.43
CA GLY A 117 -14.56 0.22 6.67
C GLY A 117 -14.63 -0.83 5.55
N PRO A 118 -13.57 -1.05 4.73
CA PRO A 118 -13.56 -2.13 3.75
C PRO A 118 -13.82 -3.52 4.33
N ALA A 119 -13.28 -3.84 5.51
CA ALA A 119 -13.51 -5.11 6.18
C ALA A 119 -14.96 -5.24 6.67
N VAL A 120 -15.54 -4.16 7.22
CA VAL A 120 -16.94 -4.10 7.67
C VAL A 120 -17.90 -4.27 6.48
N LEU A 121 -17.63 -3.57 5.38
CA LEU A 121 -18.40 -3.70 4.15
C LEU A 121 -18.32 -5.11 3.58
N LEU A 122 -17.14 -5.75 3.64
CA LEU A 122 -16.96 -7.13 3.18
C LEU A 122 -17.68 -8.14 4.07
N ALA A 123 -17.67 -7.96 5.39
CA ALA A 123 -18.44 -8.78 6.34
C ALA A 123 -19.96 -8.69 6.07
N ASN A 124 -20.45 -7.49 5.74
CA ASN A 124 -21.82 -7.29 5.28
C ASN A 124 -22.08 -7.99 3.92
N TRP A 125 -21.20 -7.77 2.94
CA TRP A 125 -21.34 -8.28 1.57
C TRP A 125 -21.39 -9.81 1.51
N THR A 126 -20.57 -10.47 2.32
CA THR A 126 -20.49 -11.93 2.41
C THR A 126 -21.61 -12.56 3.24
N ASN A 127 -22.49 -11.74 3.82
CA ASN A 127 -23.57 -12.15 4.72
C ASN A 127 -23.06 -13.12 5.81
N LEU A 128 -22.14 -12.64 6.65
CA LEU A 128 -21.52 -13.45 7.71
C LEU A 128 -22.55 -14.15 8.62
N GLY A 129 -23.78 -13.65 8.68
CA GLY A 129 -24.92 -14.36 9.26
C GLY A 129 -24.86 -14.50 10.78
N ASP A 130 -24.08 -13.66 11.45
CA ASP A 130 -23.81 -13.72 12.89
C ASP A 130 -24.61 -12.68 13.72
N GLY A 131 -25.56 -11.99 13.09
CA GLY A 131 -26.48 -11.05 13.74
C GLY A 131 -25.90 -9.67 14.04
N VAL A 132 -24.67 -9.37 13.59
CA VAL A 132 -24.02 -8.07 13.75
C VAL A 132 -24.45 -7.12 12.62
N ASP A 133 -24.78 -5.87 12.97
CA ASP A 133 -25.23 -4.85 12.02
C ASP A 133 -24.06 -4.14 11.31
N TYR A 134 -23.39 -4.87 10.41
CA TYR A 134 -22.29 -4.34 9.61
C TYR A 134 -22.74 -3.21 8.67
N ALA A 135 -23.94 -3.32 8.09
CA ALA A 135 -24.49 -2.30 7.19
C ALA A 135 -24.73 -0.97 7.92
N GLY A 136 -25.38 -1.00 9.09
CA GLY A 136 -25.59 0.19 9.91
C GLY A 136 -24.28 0.80 10.40
N ALA A 137 -23.30 -0.02 10.79
CA ALA A 137 -21.99 0.47 11.20
C ALA A 137 -21.21 1.16 10.07
N ALA A 138 -21.22 0.59 8.86
CA ALA A 138 -20.63 1.24 7.69
C ALA A 138 -21.34 2.55 7.34
N LEU A 139 -22.67 2.57 7.38
CA LEU A 139 -23.46 3.78 7.10
C LEU A 139 -23.19 4.89 8.12
N ASP A 140 -23.10 4.56 9.40
CA ASP A 140 -22.84 5.55 10.43
C ASP A 140 -21.41 6.12 10.36
N GLN A 141 -20.40 5.30 10.01
CA GLN A 141 -19.04 5.79 9.72
C GLN A 141 -19.04 6.74 8.51
N LEU A 142 -19.79 6.40 7.47
CA LEU A 142 -19.95 7.24 6.28
C LEU A 142 -20.58 8.59 6.65
N ASN A 143 -21.68 8.56 7.40
CA ASN A 143 -22.37 9.77 7.85
C ASN A 143 -21.52 10.59 8.82
N PHE A 144 -20.71 9.94 9.66
CA PHE A 144 -19.78 10.63 10.56
C PHE A 144 -18.80 11.52 9.76
N LEU A 145 -18.15 10.95 8.74
CA LEU A 145 -17.24 11.68 7.86
C LEU A 145 -17.93 12.90 7.19
N TYR A 146 -19.16 12.74 6.72
CA TYR A 146 -19.86 13.82 6.02
C TYR A 146 -20.51 14.85 6.94
N GLU A 147 -21.06 14.45 8.08
CA GLU A 147 -21.90 15.31 8.92
C GLU A 147 -21.17 15.89 10.13
N LYS A 148 -20.14 15.19 10.65
CA LYS A 148 -19.52 15.53 11.94
C LYS A 148 -18.10 16.05 11.79
N VAL A 149 -17.36 15.55 10.81
CA VAL A 149 -15.94 15.90 10.63
C VAL A 149 -15.81 17.29 9.97
N PRO A 150 -14.94 18.18 10.50
CA PRO A 150 -14.63 19.48 9.89
C PRO A 150 -14.16 19.33 8.44
N LYS A 151 -14.41 20.35 7.63
CA LYS A 151 -14.02 20.38 6.23
C LYS A 151 -13.37 21.72 5.88
N THR A 152 -12.42 21.70 4.96
CA THR A 152 -11.97 22.93 4.28
C THR A 152 -13.15 23.58 3.53
N SER A 153 -13.00 24.85 3.14
CA SER A 153 -14.05 25.57 2.41
C SER A 153 -14.41 24.97 1.06
N ASP A 154 -13.51 24.21 0.45
CA ASP A 154 -13.71 23.48 -0.80
C ASP A 154 -14.12 22.00 -0.59
N GLY A 155 -14.34 21.58 0.67
CA GLY A 155 -14.98 20.30 1.00
C GLY A 155 -14.04 19.12 1.30
N ALA A 156 -12.75 19.36 1.52
CA ALA A 156 -11.81 18.33 1.96
C ALA A 156 -12.13 17.96 3.40
N ILE A 157 -12.47 16.70 3.64
CA ILE A 157 -12.73 16.16 4.97
C ILE A 157 -11.42 16.14 5.74
N SER A 158 -11.43 16.69 6.94
CA SER A 158 -10.24 16.73 7.78
C SER A 158 -9.82 15.34 8.25
N HIS A 159 -8.51 15.14 8.41
CA HIS A 159 -7.97 13.99 9.12
C HIS A 159 -8.29 14.04 10.62
N ARG A 160 -8.46 15.22 11.23
CA ARG A 160 -8.79 15.37 12.66
C ARG A 160 -10.26 15.70 12.88
N THR A 161 -10.80 15.28 14.01
CA THR A 161 -12.20 15.56 14.38
C THR A 161 -12.38 16.95 15.01
N ALA A 162 -11.35 17.48 15.67
CA ALA A 162 -11.42 18.72 16.44
C ALA A 162 -11.23 20.02 15.63
N GLU A 163 -10.52 19.94 14.51
CA GLU A 163 -10.18 21.10 13.67
C GLU A 163 -9.89 20.67 12.23
N VAL A 164 -9.85 21.63 11.30
CA VAL A 164 -9.38 21.34 9.94
C VAL A 164 -7.87 21.19 9.96
N GLN A 165 -7.41 19.96 9.78
CA GLN A 165 -6.02 19.59 9.57
C GLN A 165 -5.97 18.44 8.55
N LEU A 166 -5.12 18.56 7.53
CA LEU A 166 -4.99 17.59 6.44
C LEU A 166 -3.66 16.87 6.56
N TRP A 167 -3.72 15.53 6.59
CA TRP A 167 -2.57 14.65 6.73
C TRP A 167 -2.47 13.76 5.49
N SER A 168 -1.26 13.52 4.97
CA SER A 168 -1.05 12.63 3.80
C SER A 168 -1.70 11.25 3.96
N ASP A 169 -1.71 10.76 5.20
CA ASP A 169 -2.23 9.48 5.67
C ASP A 169 -3.71 9.29 5.35
N PHE A 170 -4.48 10.38 5.45
CA PHE A 170 -5.92 10.36 5.19
C PHE A 170 -6.26 9.74 3.83
N VAL A 171 -5.39 9.90 2.83
CA VAL A 171 -5.55 9.38 1.48
C VAL A 171 -5.63 7.85 1.47
N TYR A 172 -4.95 7.16 2.38
CA TYR A 172 -5.11 5.71 2.57
C TYR A 172 -6.30 5.37 3.46
N MET A 173 -6.59 6.19 4.47
CA MET A 173 -7.57 5.81 5.49
C MET A 173 -9.02 5.92 5.02
N ALA A 174 -9.43 7.06 4.45
CA ALA A 174 -10.84 7.34 4.18
C ALA A 174 -11.27 7.15 2.70
N PRO A 175 -10.54 7.66 1.68
CA PRO A 175 -10.96 7.49 0.29
C PRO A 175 -11.15 6.03 -0.16
N PRO A 176 -10.29 5.06 0.22
CA PRO A 176 -10.52 3.65 -0.11
C PRO A 176 -11.82 3.09 0.47
N PHE A 177 -12.21 3.51 1.69
CA PHE A 177 -13.51 3.15 2.26
C PHE A 177 -14.67 3.70 1.43
N LEU A 178 -14.63 4.99 1.07
CA LEU A 178 -15.67 5.61 0.23
C LEU A 178 -15.78 4.91 -1.12
N ALA A 179 -14.64 4.62 -1.77
CA ALA A 179 -14.60 3.97 -3.06
C ALA A 179 -15.13 2.53 -2.99
N TYR A 180 -14.75 1.76 -1.98
CA TYR A 180 -15.21 0.38 -1.81
C TYR A 180 -16.70 0.33 -1.44
N TYR A 181 -17.20 1.28 -0.64
CA TYR A 181 -18.62 1.45 -0.39
C TYR A 181 -19.37 1.70 -1.71
N GLY A 182 -18.88 2.65 -2.51
CA GLY A 182 -19.44 2.98 -3.82
C GLY A 182 -19.42 1.78 -4.78
N LEU A 183 -18.34 1.00 -4.79
CA LEU A 183 -18.22 -0.21 -5.58
C LEU A 183 -19.29 -1.24 -5.22
N LEU A 184 -19.38 -1.63 -3.94
CA LEU A 184 -20.29 -2.69 -3.49
C LEU A 184 -21.77 -2.28 -3.54
N THR A 185 -22.07 -0.99 -3.46
CA THR A 185 -23.43 -0.45 -3.56
C THR A 185 -23.80 0.06 -4.95
N ASN A 186 -22.90 -0.10 -5.92
CA ASN A 186 -23.07 0.41 -7.28
C ASN A 186 -23.45 1.91 -7.31
N ASN A 187 -22.74 2.72 -6.53
CA ASN A 187 -22.96 4.14 -6.34
C ASN A 187 -21.77 4.96 -6.86
N GLN A 188 -21.96 5.60 -8.03
CA GLN A 188 -20.93 6.43 -8.66
C GLN A 188 -20.58 7.68 -7.86
N THR A 189 -21.53 8.24 -7.12
CA THR A 189 -21.28 9.45 -6.31
C THR A 189 -20.21 9.18 -5.26
N LEU A 190 -20.28 8.04 -4.56
CA LEU A 190 -19.27 7.68 -3.56
C LEU A 190 -17.89 7.39 -4.18
N LEU A 191 -17.85 6.79 -5.37
CA LEU A 191 -16.59 6.62 -6.11
C LEU A 191 -15.99 7.97 -6.53
N MET A 192 -16.83 8.91 -6.97
CA MET A 192 -16.42 10.26 -7.33
C MET A 192 -15.99 11.06 -6.10
N ASP A 193 -16.66 10.90 -4.97
CA ASP A 193 -16.29 11.56 -3.70
C ASP A 193 -14.93 11.07 -3.23
N ALA A 194 -14.65 9.75 -3.31
CA ALA A 194 -13.33 9.20 -3.01
C ALA A 194 -12.22 9.85 -3.86
N TYR A 195 -12.41 9.92 -5.17
CA TYR A 195 -11.50 10.63 -6.08
C TYR A 195 -11.37 12.12 -5.72
N THR A 196 -12.48 12.79 -5.39
CA THR A 196 -12.50 14.21 -5.08
C THR A 196 -11.73 14.51 -3.79
N GLN A 197 -11.87 13.68 -2.75
CA GLN A 197 -11.07 13.84 -1.52
C GLN A 197 -9.57 13.76 -1.83
N ILE A 198 -9.13 12.79 -2.64
CA ILE A 198 -7.74 12.67 -3.07
C ILE A 198 -7.27 13.92 -3.82
N LYS A 199 -8.07 14.40 -4.78
CA LYS A 199 -7.76 15.61 -5.55
C LYS A 199 -7.56 16.83 -4.66
N LEU A 200 -8.42 16.99 -3.66
CA LEU A 200 -8.35 18.10 -2.72
C LEU A 200 -7.09 17.99 -1.85
N TYR A 201 -6.81 16.81 -1.27
CA TYR A 201 -5.59 16.57 -0.50
C TYR A 201 -4.33 16.86 -1.33
N ARG A 202 -4.30 16.44 -2.60
CA ARG A 202 -3.21 16.77 -3.52
C ARG A 202 -3.02 18.27 -3.69
N ASN A 203 -4.10 19.06 -3.75
CA ASN A 203 -3.98 20.52 -3.90
C ASN A 203 -3.33 21.21 -2.70
N TYR A 204 -3.49 20.64 -1.50
CA TYR A 204 -2.95 21.20 -0.27
C TYR A 204 -1.57 20.66 0.12
N LEU A 205 -1.32 19.36 -0.14
CA LEU A 205 -0.13 18.66 0.36
C LEU A 205 1.01 18.60 -0.64
N ARG A 206 0.73 18.63 -1.95
CA ARG A 206 1.79 18.58 -2.96
C ARG A 206 2.60 19.88 -2.95
N ASP A 207 3.88 19.77 -2.65
CA ASP A 207 4.82 20.88 -2.73
C ASP A 207 5.52 20.89 -4.10
N THR A 208 5.14 21.84 -4.96
CA THR A 208 5.76 22.01 -6.28
C THR A 208 7.17 22.62 -6.22
N ALA A 209 7.55 23.25 -5.11
CA ALA A 209 8.91 23.73 -4.89
C ALA A 209 9.87 22.58 -4.51
N ALA A 210 9.34 21.51 -3.92
CA ALA A 210 10.07 20.29 -3.55
C ALA A 210 9.87 19.15 -4.55
N GLY A 211 9.77 19.46 -5.85
CA GLY A 211 9.72 18.43 -6.89
C GLY A 211 8.43 17.58 -6.89
N ASN A 212 7.35 18.08 -6.28
CA ASN A 212 6.05 17.41 -6.08
C ASN A 212 6.03 16.38 -4.95
N LEU A 213 7.00 16.39 -4.04
CA LEU A 213 6.88 15.68 -2.76
C LEU A 213 5.64 16.16 -2.01
N TRP A 214 5.04 15.28 -1.22
CA TRP A 214 3.90 15.62 -0.38
C TRP A 214 4.37 15.99 1.02
N ALA A 215 3.91 17.14 1.51
CA ALA A 215 3.99 17.50 2.92
C ALA A 215 3.16 16.53 3.76
N HIS A 216 3.56 16.35 5.02
CA HIS A 216 2.90 15.44 5.94
C HIS A 216 1.59 16.03 6.50
N ILE A 217 1.65 17.15 7.24
CA ILE A 217 0.52 17.75 7.97
C ILE A 217 0.42 19.26 7.70
N VAL A 218 -0.74 19.72 7.23
CA VAL A 218 -1.01 21.14 6.96
C VAL A 218 -2.37 21.61 7.49
N LEU A 219 -2.55 22.93 7.50
CA LEU A 219 -3.78 23.67 7.87
C LEU A 219 -4.24 23.61 9.33
N GLY A 220 -3.58 22.81 10.17
CA GLY A 220 -3.86 22.81 11.61
C GLY A 220 -3.51 24.16 12.24
N ASN A 221 -4.28 24.56 13.24
CA ASN A 221 -4.04 25.71 14.09
C ASN A 221 -3.45 25.32 15.46
N ASN A 222 -3.16 24.02 15.67
CA ASN A 222 -2.58 23.44 16.87
C ASN A 222 -3.47 23.57 18.12
N SER A 223 -4.79 23.71 17.95
CA SER A 223 -5.75 23.76 19.06
C SER A 223 -5.85 22.43 19.82
N ASN A 224 -5.54 21.33 19.13
CA ASN A 224 -5.57 19.97 19.67
C ASN A 224 -4.19 19.45 20.12
N GLY A 225 -3.14 20.30 20.09
CA GLY A 225 -1.79 19.93 20.50
C GLY A 225 -0.97 19.17 19.46
N VAL A 226 -1.50 18.96 18.24
CA VAL A 226 -0.74 18.37 17.13
C VAL A 226 -0.31 19.48 16.16
N PRO A 227 0.99 19.80 16.07
CA PRO A 227 1.49 20.84 15.18
C PRO A 227 1.36 20.42 13.71
N ASN A 228 1.43 21.39 12.80
CA ASN A 228 1.69 21.07 11.40
C ASN A 228 3.12 20.53 11.25
N ASP A 229 3.28 19.68 10.25
CA ASP A 229 4.55 19.11 9.82
C ASP A 229 4.63 19.29 8.29
N PRO A 230 5.22 20.40 7.82
CA PRO A 230 5.34 20.67 6.40
C PRO A 230 6.44 19.81 5.73
N GLY A 231 7.16 18.98 6.48
CA GLY A 231 8.22 18.13 5.93
C GLY A 231 7.68 17.04 5.02
N HIS A 232 8.54 16.54 4.13
CA HIS A 232 8.21 15.51 3.15
C HIS A 232 8.42 14.11 3.72
N TRP A 233 7.57 13.74 4.69
CA TRP A 233 7.63 12.44 5.33
C TRP A 233 7.42 11.31 4.31
N SER A 234 8.39 10.40 4.22
CA SER A 234 8.44 9.36 3.19
C SER A 234 7.29 8.36 3.34
N THR A 235 6.92 7.99 4.57
CA THR A 235 5.80 7.07 4.82
C THR A 235 4.47 7.72 4.43
N GLY A 236 4.29 9.01 4.70
CA GLY A 236 3.12 9.78 4.23
C GLY A 236 2.95 9.79 2.71
N ASN A 237 4.04 9.91 1.96
CA ASN A 237 4.02 9.79 0.49
C ASN A 237 3.62 8.37 0.03
N GLY A 238 4.12 7.33 0.73
CA GLY A 238 3.73 5.95 0.53
C GLY A 238 2.23 5.72 0.78
N TRP A 239 1.70 6.25 1.88
CA TRP A 239 0.27 6.19 2.20
C TRP A 239 -0.59 6.81 1.11
N ALA A 240 -0.21 7.99 0.63
CA ALA A 240 -0.91 8.66 -0.45
C ALA A 240 -0.96 7.81 -1.73
N ALA A 241 0.19 7.27 -2.15
CA ALA A 241 0.26 6.42 -3.34
C ALA A 241 -0.58 5.13 -3.18
N ALA A 242 -0.48 4.45 -2.04
CA ALA A 242 -1.21 3.22 -1.76
C ALA A 242 -2.73 3.45 -1.74
N GLY A 243 -3.20 4.51 -1.09
CA GLY A 243 -4.61 4.88 -1.05
C GLY A 243 -5.19 5.19 -2.42
N MET A 244 -4.46 5.96 -3.24
CA MET A 244 -4.84 6.26 -4.63
C MET A 244 -5.00 4.99 -5.48
N LEU A 245 -4.10 4.02 -5.34
CA LEU A 245 -4.16 2.76 -6.09
C LEU A 245 -5.39 1.93 -5.70
N ARG A 246 -5.79 1.92 -4.43
CA ARG A 246 -7.02 1.25 -3.98
C ARG A 246 -8.29 1.89 -4.54
N VAL A 247 -8.33 3.22 -4.59
CA VAL A 247 -9.44 3.95 -5.23
C VAL A 247 -9.46 3.68 -6.74
N LEU A 248 -8.30 3.69 -7.40
CA LEU A 248 -8.18 3.34 -8.82
C LEU A 248 -8.73 1.93 -9.11
N ALA A 249 -8.31 0.93 -8.35
CA ALA A 249 -8.79 -0.44 -8.50
C ALA A 249 -10.30 -0.58 -8.25
N SER A 250 -10.83 0.18 -7.27
CA SER A 250 -12.28 0.22 -7.00
C SER A 250 -13.06 0.77 -8.19
N ILE A 251 -12.59 1.89 -8.78
CA ILE A 251 -13.19 2.49 -9.97
C ILE A 251 -13.10 1.55 -11.17
N GLN A 252 -11.94 0.91 -11.39
CA GLN A 252 -11.72 -0.05 -12.49
C GLN A 252 -12.68 -1.25 -12.42
N THR A 253 -12.94 -1.75 -11.21
CA THR A 253 -13.84 -2.87 -10.95
C THR A 253 -15.32 -2.50 -11.08
N SER A 254 -15.66 -1.22 -10.87
CA SER A 254 -17.04 -0.74 -10.89
C SER A 254 -17.66 -0.76 -12.29
N THR A 255 -19.00 -0.75 -12.34
CA THR A 255 -19.76 -0.56 -13.59
C THR A 255 -19.53 0.82 -14.22
N PHE A 256 -18.96 1.78 -13.47
CA PHE A 256 -18.66 3.14 -13.88
C PHE A 256 -17.24 3.34 -14.42
N SER A 257 -16.44 2.26 -14.52
CA SER A 257 -15.07 2.33 -15.04
C SER A 257 -14.99 3.08 -16.38
N SER A 258 -15.92 2.83 -17.30
CA SER A 258 -15.91 3.51 -18.60
C SER A 258 -16.25 5.00 -18.55
N SER A 259 -17.09 5.44 -17.61
CA SER A 259 -17.46 6.85 -17.44
C SER A 259 -16.46 7.63 -16.58
N MET A 260 -15.64 6.95 -15.79
CA MET A 260 -14.64 7.55 -14.88
C MET A 260 -13.20 7.43 -15.41
N LYS A 261 -13.00 7.47 -16.73
CA LYS A 261 -11.66 7.31 -17.34
C LYS A 261 -10.71 8.46 -17.02
N SER A 262 -11.23 9.68 -16.90
CA SER A 262 -10.44 10.86 -16.50
C SER A 262 -9.89 10.69 -15.10
N GLU A 263 -10.74 10.28 -14.16
CA GLU A 263 -10.41 10.07 -12.76
C GLU A 263 -9.39 8.93 -12.61
N GLN A 264 -9.54 7.86 -13.39
CA GLN A 264 -8.54 6.80 -13.45
C GLN A 264 -7.19 7.28 -14.02
N SER A 265 -7.18 8.16 -15.01
CA SER A 265 -5.93 8.74 -15.54
C SER A 265 -5.25 9.60 -14.50
N ASP A 266 -6.00 10.50 -13.87
CA ASP A 266 -5.53 11.37 -12.80
C ASP A 266 -4.90 10.56 -11.66
N LEU A 267 -5.57 9.53 -11.15
CA LEU A 267 -5.03 8.68 -10.08
C LEU A 267 -3.73 7.98 -10.49
N GLN A 268 -3.62 7.47 -11.73
CA GLN A 268 -2.38 6.89 -12.24
C GLN A 268 -1.26 7.95 -12.29
N ASP A 269 -1.59 9.14 -12.80
CA ASP A 269 -0.62 10.20 -13.01
C ASP A 269 -0.13 10.81 -11.69
N TRP A 270 -1.00 10.92 -10.68
CA TRP A 270 -0.64 11.37 -9.34
C TRP A 270 0.21 10.36 -8.57
N VAL A 271 -0.05 9.05 -8.72
CA VAL A 271 0.85 8.02 -8.16
C VAL A 271 2.21 8.07 -8.87
N SER A 272 2.22 8.23 -10.20
CA SER A 272 3.46 8.37 -10.97
C SER A 272 4.23 9.65 -10.59
N GLU A 273 3.52 10.73 -10.25
CA GLU A 273 4.10 11.96 -9.72
C GLU A 273 4.77 11.76 -8.36
N ILE A 274 4.13 11.04 -7.43
CA ILE A 274 4.74 10.68 -6.14
C ILE A 274 6.01 9.84 -6.36
N HIS A 275 5.96 8.82 -7.21
CA HIS A 275 7.14 8.01 -7.52
C HIS A 275 8.27 8.85 -8.13
N ALA A 276 7.95 9.70 -9.10
CA ALA A 276 8.93 10.58 -9.74
C ALA A 276 9.53 11.61 -8.78
N ALA A 277 8.77 12.05 -7.77
CA ALA A 277 9.23 12.98 -6.74
C ALA A 277 10.15 12.29 -5.71
N ILE A 278 9.82 11.07 -5.26
CA ILE A 278 10.53 10.42 -4.16
C ILE A 278 11.78 9.64 -4.59
N TYR A 279 11.77 8.96 -5.75
CA TYR A 279 12.90 8.13 -6.18
C TYR A 279 14.24 8.86 -6.41
N PRO A 280 14.29 10.15 -6.78
CA PRO A 280 15.53 10.94 -6.76
C PRO A 280 16.22 10.99 -5.39
N HIS A 281 15.50 10.70 -4.31
CA HIS A 281 15.97 10.74 -2.93
C HIS A 281 16.33 9.36 -2.34
N LEU A 282 16.26 8.29 -3.14
CA LEU A 282 16.68 6.95 -2.70
C LEU A 282 18.18 6.97 -2.37
N ASP A 283 18.57 6.59 -1.16
CA ASP A 283 19.98 6.55 -0.77
C ASP A 283 20.72 5.49 -1.60
N PRO A 284 21.74 5.86 -2.39
CA PRO A 284 22.42 4.92 -3.28
C PRO A 284 23.27 3.88 -2.54
N THR A 285 23.54 4.08 -1.25
CA THR A 285 24.37 3.16 -0.45
C THR A 285 23.53 2.02 0.11
N SER A 286 22.37 2.34 0.67
CA SER A 286 21.48 1.39 1.33
C SER A 286 20.36 0.91 0.41
N ASN A 287 19.94 1.71 -0.58
CA ASN A 287 18.70 1.56 -1.33
C ASN A 287 17.45 1.64 -0.44
N LEU A 288 17.50 2.46 0.62
CA LEU A 288 16.35 2.87 1.41
C LEU A 288 16.12 4.37 1.30
N PHE A 289 14.91 4.82 1.61
CA PHE A 289 14.63 6.23 1.80
C PHE A 289 14.99 6.66 3.23
N PHE A 290 15.31 7.94 3.38
CA PHE A 290 15.31 8.59 4.69
C PHE A 290 13.87 8.84 5.15
N ASN A 291 13.64 8.96 6.47
CA ASN A 291 12.32 9.18 7.06
C ASN A 291 11.64 10.42 6.47
N TYR A 292 12.40 11.50 6.24
CA TYR A 292 11.99 12.62 5.40
C TYR A 292 12.83 12.59 4.13
N ALA A 293 12.18 12.52 2.96
CA ALA A 293 12.84 12.14 1.71
C ALA A 293 14.02 13.05 1.36
N ASP A 294 13.89 14.37 1.57
CA ASP A 294 14.88 15.38 1.25
C ASP A 294 15.78 15.78 2.44
N GLU A 295 15.75 15.03 3.55
CA GLU A 295 16.52 15.30 4.77
C GLU A 295 17.42 14.11 5.18
N MET A 296 18.65 14.08 4.66
CA MET A 296 19.63 13.00 4.88
C MET A 296 20.17 12.90 6.32
N ASN A 297 19.82 13.84 7.21
CA ASN A 297 20.15 13.80 8.64
C ASN A 297 19.12 13.02 9.47
N THR A 298 18.01 12.61 8.87
CA THR A 298 17.03 11.71 9.50
C THR A 298 17.49 10.25 9.41
N PHE A 299 16.80 9.33 10.07
CA PHE A 299 17.13 7.90 9.97
C PHE A 299 16.65 7.35 8.62
N LEU A 300 17.31 6.30 8.12
CA LEU A 300 16.76 5.50 7.02
C LEU A 300 15.46 4.85 7.51
N ASP A 301 14.42 4.81 6.68
CA ASP A 301 13.11 4.29 7.04
C ASP A 301 12.73 3.12 6.14
N ALA A 302 12.78 1.91 6.70
CA ALA A 302 12.42 0.68 6.00
C ALA A 302 10.91 0.57 5.75
N ALA A 303 10.09 1.21 6.57
CA ALA A 303 8.63 1.19 6.43
C ALA A 303 8.20 1.91 5.15
N SER A 304 8.60 3.18 5.00
CA SER A 304 8.34 3.94 3.76
C SER A 304 8.92 3.25 2.54
N THR A 305 10.14 2.73 2.64
CA THR A 305 10.79 1.99 1.55
C THR A 305 9.96 0.79 1.09
N ALA A 306 9.42 0.01 2.02
CA ALA A 306 8.59 -1.15 1.70
C ALA A 306 7.27 -0.73 1.03
N LEU A 307 6.58 0.28 1.59
CA LEU A 307 5.31 0.76 1.05
C LEU A 307 5.47 1.42 -0.32
N ILE A 308 6.47 2.29 -0.50
CA ILE A 308 6.73 2.93 -1.79
C ILE A 308 7.04 1.88 -2.85
N ALA A 309 7.93 0.91 -2.56
CA ALA A 309 8.23 -0.16 -3.50
C ALA A 309 6.99 -0.99 -3.86
N SER A 310 6.12 -1.32 -2.89
CA SER A 310 4.87 -2.06 -3.15
C SER A 310 3.95 -1.31 -4.12
N THR A 311 3.85 0.02 -3.96
CA THR A 311 3.02 0.85 -4.85
C THR A 311 3.53 0.91 -6.28
N VAL A 312 4.85 0.78 -6.51
CA VAL A 312 5.41 0.67 -7.88
C VAL A 312 5.00 -0.63 -8.55
N TYR A 313 5.14 -1.77 -7.86
CA TYR A 313 4.69 -3.06 -8.39
C TYR A 313 3.18 -3.04 -8.67
N ARG A 314 2.39 -2.48 -7.75
CA ARG A 314 0.95 -2.37 -7.89
C ARG A 314 0.55 -1.47 -9.07
N LEU A 315 1.19 -0.31 -9.25
CA LEU A 315 0.95 0.56 -10.40
C LEU A 315 1.31 -0.15 -11.73
N SER A 316 2.41 -0.90 -11.75
CA SER A 316 2.79 -1.72 -12.89
C SER A 316 1.73 -2.78 -13.22
N LEU A 317 1.19 -3.48 -12.21
CA LEU A 317 0.14 -4.49 -12.38
C LEU A 317 -1.17 -3.88 -12.91
N LEU A 318 -1.58 -2.73 -12.37
CA LEU A 318 -2.85 -2.09 -12.74
C LEU A 318 -2.80 -1.38 -14.10
N ARG A 319 -1.65 -0.79 -14.45
CA ARG A 319 -1.55 0.21 -15.53
C ARG A 319 -0.39 0.01 -16.50
N GLY A 320 0.48 -0.97 -16.26
CA GLY A 320 1.66 -1.21 -17.12
C GLY A 320 2.71 -0.10 -17.05
N VAL A 321 2.74 0.67 -15.97
CA VAL A 321 3.76 1.70 -15.74
C VAL A 321 4.98 1.05 -15.09
N HIS A 322 6.11 1.07 -15.78
CA HIS A 322 7.31 0.30 -15.40
C HIS A 322 8.51 1.17 -14.99
N THR A 323 8.36 2.50 -15.00
CA THR A 323 9.47 3.48 -14.89
C THR A 323 10.37 3.23 -13.67
N HIS A 324 9.79 2.98 -12.50
CA HIS A 324 10.52 2.84 -11.23
C HIS A 324 10.68 1.39 -10.77
N LEU A 325 10.29 0.39 -11.57
CA LEU A 325 10.46 -1.03 -11.21
C LEU A 325 11.92 -1.39 -10.87
N PRO A 326 12.95 -0.91 -11.59
CA PRO A 326 14.33 -1.18 -11.23
C PRO A 326 14.71 -0.68 -9.83
N ASP A 327 14.19 0.48 -9.42
CA ASP A 327 14.51 1.07 -8.11
C ASP A 327 13.69 0.43 -6.98
N ALA A 328 12.43 0.08 -7.26
CA ALA A 328 11.62 -0.74 -6.36
C ALA A 328 12.27 -2.11 -6.10
N GLU A 329 12.84 -2.74 -7.13
CA GLU A 329 13.53 -4.02 -7.00
C GLU A 329 14.83 -3.90 -6.17
N LYS A 330 15.63 -2.84 -6.36
CA LYS A 330 16.78 -2.57 -5.47
C LYS A 330 16.35 -2.41 -4.02
N SER A 331 15.27 -1.67 -3.79
CA SER A 331 14.72 -1.41 -2.46
C SER A 331 14.26 -2.71 -1.80
N ARG A 332 13.48 -3.53 -2.52
CA ARG A 332 13.03 -4.86 -2.05
C ARG A 332 14.21 -5.78 -1.73
N GLN A 333 15.20 -5.83 -2.61
CA GLN A 333 16.40 -6.65 -2.42
C GLN A 333 17.22 -6.20 -1.21
N ALA A 334 17.32 -4.90 -0.97
CA ALA A 334 17.98 -4.35 0.21
C ALA A 334 17.23 -4.72 1.49
N LEU A 335 15.91 -4.52 1.54
CA LEU A 335 15.06 -4.85 2.68
C LEU A 335 15.19 -6.33 3.09
N PHE A 336 15.24 -7.26 2.14
CA PHE A 336 15.34 -8.70 2.40
C PHE A 336 16.79 -9.23 2.38
N ASN A 337 17.79 -8.34 2.39
CA ASN A 337 19.19 -8.72 2.33
C ASN A 337 19.68 -9.34 3.65
N THR A 338 20.53 -10.37 3.54
CA THR A 338 21.17 -11.03 4.67
C THR A 338 22.68 -10.76 4.72
N THR A 339 23.21 -10.50 5.91
CA THR A 339 24.62 -10.18 6.19
C THR A 339 25.51 -11.43 6.26
N SER A 340 24.98 -12.63 6.01
CA SER A 340 25.76 -13.86 6.14
C SER A 340 25.40 -14.88 5.06
N SER A 341 26.42 -15.50 4.47
CA SER A 341 26.33 -16.70 3.61
C SER A 341 25.89 -17.96 4.39
N SER A 342 25.21 -17.78 5.52
CA SER A 342 24.92 -18.81 6.52
C SER A 342 23.85 -19.75 6.00
N SER A 343 24.30 -20.89 5.51
CA SER A 343 23.52 -22.07 5.15
C SER A 343 22.88 -22.77 6.36
N SER A 344 22.34 -22.04 7.33
CA SER A 344 21.63 -22.63 8.47
C SER A 344 20.13 -22.63 8.23
N SER A 345 19.61 -23.82 7.92
CA SER A 345 18.23 -24.14 7.60
C SER A 345 17.24 -24.06 8.79
N SER A 346 17.47 -23.20 9.79
CA SER A 346 16.45 -22.98 10.83
C SER A 346 15.43 -21.97 10.32
N SER A 347 14.35 -22.49 9.75
CA SER A 347 13.43 -21.84 8.84
C SER A 347 12.59 -20.68 9.40
N SER A 348 12.72 -20.29 10.67
CA SER A 348 11.85 -19.26 11.28
C SER A 348 12.57 -18.04 11.85
N ASN A 349 13.91 -17.99 11.81
CA ASN A 349 14.66 -16.94 12.51
C ASN A 349 15.22 -15.92 11.52
N PHE A 350 15.04 -14.63 11.81
CA PHE A 350 15.55 -13.50 11.04
C PHE A 350 17.01 -13.16 11.37
N THR A 351 17.71 -14.04 12.09
CA THR A 351 19.14 -13.92 12.37
C THR A 351 19.94 -13.71 11.08
N GLY A 352 20.66 -12.60 11.01
CA GLY A 352 21.47 -12.23 9.85
C GLY A 352 20.71 -11.44 8.79
N PHE A 353 19.45 -11.09 8.97
CA PHE A 353 18.80 -10.07 8.14
C PHE A 353 19.31 -8.68 8.52
N THR A 354 19.52 -7.83 7.51
CA THR A 354 20.01 -6.45 7.73
C THR A 354 18.91 -5.56 8.31
N HIS A 355 17.66 -5.78 7.88
CA HIS A 355 16.52 -4.91 8.19
C HIS A 355 15.42 -5.60 8.97
N PHE A 356 15.74 -6.70 9.68
CA PHE A 356 14.82 -7.34 10.60
C PHE A 356 15.51 -7.60 11.93
N SER A 357 14.78 -7.41 13.03
CA SER A 357 15.17 -7.94 14.33
C SER A 357 15.20 -9.48 14.28
N SER A 358 15.85 -10.14 15.25
CA SER A 358 15.86 -11.61 15.30
C SER A 358 14.46 -12.22 15.36
N ASP A 359 13.52 -11.47 15.92
CA ASP A 359 12.14 -11.90 16.18
C ASP A 359 11.19 -11.49 15.05
N GLY A 360 11.74 -10.94 13.96
CA GLY A 360 11.04 -10.69 12.70
C GLY A 360 10.28 -9.39 12.62
N TRP A 361 10.74 -8.35 13.32
CA TRP A 361 10.24 -6.99 13.15
C TRP A 361 11.10 -6.20 12.19
N LEU A 362 10.49 -5.51 11.22
CA LEU A 362 11.18 -4.62 10.29
C LEU A 362 11.90 -3.49 11.06
N THR A 363 13.12 -3.14 10.63
CA THR A 363 13.94 -2.10 11.26
C THR A 363 15.00 -1.51 10.30
N PRO A 364 15.40 -0.23 10.43
CA PRO A 364 14.75 0.83 11.22
C PRO A 364 13.40 1.24 10.62
N VAL A 365 12.46 1.70 11.46
CA VAL A 365 11.09 2.05 11.05
C VAL A 365 10.64 3.30 11.79
N VAL A 366 9.75 4.09 11.20
CA VAL A 366 9.16 5.24 11.89
C VAL A 366 8.33 4.84 13.11
N ASN A 367 8.33 5.67 14.16
CA ASN A 367 7.35 5.60 15.22
C ASN A 367 6.06 6.34 14.79
N PRO A 368 4.92 5.64 14.61
CA PRO A 368 3.68 6.27 14.14
C PRO A 368 3.04 7.22 15.16
N ASP A 369 3.44 7.18 16.44
CA ASP A 369 3.00 8.15 17.44
C ASP A 369 3.94 9.36 17.57
N ASP A 370 5.13 9.28 16.98
CA ASP A 370 6.18 10.31 17.04
C ASP A 370 7.05 10.26 15.77
N PHE A 371 6.49 10.76 14.67
CA PHE A 371 6.97 10.57 13.30
C PHE A 371 8.42 11.00 13.06
N GLY A 372 8.96 11.88 13.90
CA GLY A 372 10.35 12.34 13.82
C GLY A 372 11.37 11.35 14.39
N ASN A 373 10.93 10.32 15.10
CA ASN A 373 11.77 9.38 15.83
C ASN A 373 11.65 7.95 15.29
N ASN A 374 12.74 7.19 15.44
CA ASN A 374 12.78 5.78 15.10
C ASN A 374 11.94 4.98 16.10
N GLY A 375 11.05 4.13 15.59
CA GLY A 375 10.21 3.22 16.34
C GLY A 375 10.82 1.85 16.51
N SER A 376 10.02 0.96 17.07
CA SER A 376 10.30 -0.47 17.20
C SER A 376 8.98 -1.22 17.16
N ASP A 377 9.01 -2.48 16.73
CA ASP A 377 7.86 -3.39 16.77
C ASP A 377 6.59 -2.78 16.12
N SER A 378 6.76 -2.17 14.94
CA SER A 378 5.71 -1.44 14.23
C SER A 378 4.80 -2.39 13.44
N PRO A 379 3.54 -2.59 13.86
CA PRO A 379 2.61 -3.44 13.10
C PRO A 379 2.30 -2.84 11.72
N GLU A 380 2.26 -1.51 11.60
CA GLU A 380 2.13 -0.82 10.32
C GLU A 380 3.24 -1.26 9.33
N SER A 381 4.48 -1.32 9.81
CA SER A 381 5.62 -1.74 8.99
C SER A 381 5.52 -3.20 8.55
N GLU A 382 5.03 -4.09 9.42
CA GLU A 382 4.77 -5.50 9.05
C GLU A 382 3.70 -5.61 7.96
N ALA A 383 2.67 -4.76 8.00
CA ALA A 383 1.69 -4.71 6.91
C ALA A 383 2.36 -4.29 5.58
N PHE A 384 3.29 -3.33 5.60
CA PHE A 384 3.99 -2.91 4.38
C PHE A 384 4.91 -4.00 3.81
N VAL A 385 5.53 -4.82 4.67
CA VAL A 385 6.29 -6.00 4.24
C VAL A 385 5.39 -6.98 3.50
N LEU A 386 4.19 -7.25 4.02
CA LEU A 386 3.23 -8.14 3.37
C LEU A 386 2.67 -7.56 2.06
N ASP A 387 2.41 -6.25 2.00
CA ASP A 387 1.99 -5.57 0.75
C ASP A 387 3.08 -5.68 -0.32
N LEU A 388 4.34 -5.44 0.05
CA LEU A 388 5.50 -5.59 -0.84
C LEU A 388 5.62 -7.04 -1.34
N GLN A 389 5.49 -8.02 -0.45
CA GLN A 389 5.57 -9.43 -0.83
C GLN A 389 4.42 -9.85 -1.74
N ALA A 390 3.19 -9.44 -1.44
CA ALA A 390 2.01 -9.76 -2.24
C ALA A 390 2.11 -9.17 -3.65
N THR A 391 2.39 -7.87 -3.75
CA THR A 391 2.48 -7.15 -5.03
C THR A 391 3.64 -7.65 -5.89
N TRP A 392 4.80 -7.91 -5.29
CA TRP A 392 5.94 -8.47 -6.00
C TRP A 392 5.66 -9.89 -6.51
N THR A 393 5.06 -10.75 -5.67
CA THR A 393 4.70 -12.13 -6.06
C THR A 393 3.71 -12.13 -7.22
N GLU A 394 2.69 -11.27 -7.17
CA GLU A 394 1.74 -11.10 -8.27
C GLU A 394 2.43 -10.61 -9.56
N TRP A 395 3.34 -9.64 -9.46
CA TRP A 395 4.12 -9.14 -10.60
C TRP A 395 5.02 -10.21 -11.23
N VAL A 396 5.69 -11.04 -10.41
CA VAL A 396 6.48 -12.17 -10.89
C VAL A 396 5.61 -13.21 -11.58
N ASN A 397 4.46 -13.56 -10.99
CA ASN A 397 3.50 -14.48 -11.58
C ASN A 397 2.92 -13.93 -12.90
N GLY A 398 2.81 -12.60 -13.02
CA GLY A 398 2.48 -11.86 -14.24
C GLY A 398 3.60 -11.82 -15.29
N GLY A 399 4.72 -12.49 -15.05
CA GLY A 399 5.85 -12.60 -15.97
C GLY A 399 6.87 -11.45 -15.88
N SER A 400 6.89 -10.72 -14.77
CA SER A 400 7.89 -9.69 -14.47
C SER A 400 8.01 -8.62 -15.57
N GLN A 401 6.88 -8.14 -16.09
CA GLN A 401 6.86 -7.12 -17.14
C GLN A 401 7.61 -5.85 -16.69
N GLY A 402 8.49 -5.34 -17.53
CA GLY A 402 9.34 -4.18 -17.21
C GLY A 402 10.71 -4.51 -16.59
N ALA A 403 10.97 -5.76 -16.16
CA ALA A 403 12.25 -6.15 -15.55
C ALA A 403 13.48 -5.92 -16.46
N ASN A 404 13.32 -6.10 -17.78
CA ASN A 404 14.41 -5.92 -18.76
C ASN A 404 14.88 -4.46 -18.93
N GLY A 405 14.13 -3.49 -18.38
CA GLY A 405 14.57 -2.08 -18.33
C GLY A 405 15.75 -1.86 -17.38
N ALA A 406 15.92 -2.74 -16.38
CA ALA A 406 16.98 -2.65 -15.38
C ALA A 406 18.38 -2.94 -15.95
N GLU A 407 18.51 -3.85 -16.93
CA GLU A 407 19.82 -4.22 -17.51
C GLU A 407 20.44 -3.10 -18.36
N LYS A 408 19.65 -2.20 -18.95
CA LYS A 408 20.16 -1.15 -19.85
C LYS A 408 20.81 0.04 -19.12
N LEU A 409 20.54 0.23 -17.83
CA LEU A 409 21.15 1.31 -17.03
C LEU A 409 22.46 0.90 -16.34
N GLY A 410 22.81 -0.40 -16.36
CA GLY A 410 24.04 -0.93 -15.74
C GLY A 410 25.28 -0.98 -16.64
N LEU A 411 25.17 -0.62 -17.93
CA LEU A 411 26.31 -0.61 -18.87
C LEU A 411 26.71 0.83 -19.22
N GLY A 412 27.17 1.57 -18.21
CA GLY A 412 27.97 2.78 -18.39
C GLY A 412 29.36 2.43 -18.91
N THR A 413 29.59 2.74 -20.20
CA THR A 413 30.87 3.03 -20.86
C THR A 413 32.16 2.62 -20.15
N ASN A 414 32.70 1.44 -20.46
CA ASN A 414 34.13 1.27 -20.65
C ASN A 414 34.46 0.01 -21.46
N SER A 415 35.31 0.22 -22.47
CA SER A 415 35.98 -0.76 -23.34
C SER A 415 35.12 -1.50 -24.37
N GLY A 416 35.31 -1.11 -25.62
CA GLY A 416 34.59 -1.61 -26.77
C GLY A 416 34.88 -3.07 -27.12
N VAL A 417 33.80 -3.79 -27.39
CA VAL A 417 33.73 -4.81 -28.45
C VAL A 417 32.34 -4.65 -29.09
N MET A 418 32.28 -4.03 -30.27
CA MET A 418 31.09 -4.06 -31.12
C MET A 418 30.93 -5.50 -31.64
N ILE A 419 29.97 -6.25 -31.11
CA ILE A 419 29.47 -7.46 -31.78
C ILE A 419 28.30 -7.03 -32.66
N PHE A 420 28.58 -6.84 -33.95
CA PHE A 420 27.55 -6.71 -34.98
C PHE A 420 26.81 -8.06 -35.11
N PHE A 421 25.53 -8.08 -34.78
CA PHE A 421 24.63 -9.15 -35.23
C PHE A 421 24.21 -8.86 -36.68
N MET A 422 24.98 -9.35 -37.65
CA MET A 422 24.50 -9.50 -39.02
C MET A 422 23.59 -10.73 -39.11
N THR A 423 22.29 -10.51 -39.23
CA THR A 423 21.35 -11.54 -39.67
C THR A 423 21.53 -11.75 -41.18
N ALA A 424 22.28 -12.79 -41.56
CA ALA A 424 22.33 -13.25 -42.94
C ALA A 424 21.05 -14.07 -43.25
N PHE A 425 20.14 -13.47 -44.03
CA PHE A 425 19.08 -14.20 -44.72
C PHE A 425 19.69 -14.94 -45.92
N SER A 426 19.74 -16.28 -45.88
CA SER A 426 19.97 -17.08 -47.08
C SER A 426 18.64 -17.34 -47.79
N MET A 427 18.35 -16.53 -48.82
CA MET A 427 17.36 -16.84 -49.84
C MET A 427 18.00 -17.76 -50.88
N SER A 428 17.61 -19.04 -50.90
CA SER A 428 17.89 -19.91 -52.05
C SER A 428 16.83 -19.67 -53.12
N TRP A 429 17.27 -19.16 -54.26
CA TRP A 429 16.48 -19.05 -55.49
C TRP A 429 16.47 -20.40 -56.24
N ILE A 430 15.28 -20.78 -56.70
CA ILE A 430 15.05 -21.79 -57.73
C ILE A 430 15.44 -21.18 -59.09
N LEU A 431 16.19 -21.92 -59.91
CA LEU A 431 16.22 -21.79 -61.38
C LEU A 431 16.82 -23.06 -62.02
N LEU A 432 15.94 -24.01 -62.37
CA LEU A 432 15.72 -24.61 -63.70
C LEU A 432 14.79 -25.82 -63.58
#